data_AF-A0A7Y4KXW8-F1
#
_entry.id   AF-A0A7Y4KXW8-F1
#
_cell.length_a   1.000
_cell.length_b   1.000
_cell.length_c   1.000
_cell.angle_alpha   90.00
_cell.angle_beta   90.00
_cell.angle_gamma   90.00
#
_symmetry.space_group_name_H-M   'P 1'
#
loop_
_entity.id
_entity.type
_entity.pdbx_description
1 polymer ?
#
loop_
_entity_poly.entity_id
_entity_poly.type
_entity_poly.pdbx_seq_one_letter_code
_entity_poly.pdbx_strand_id
1 'polypeptide(L)'
;MTSTTPGAGTTPGGAGGAGTPGVGDGAGATPGVTSTAAGVGDGADWWATGISDIAPGVIRFRGYAIEELIGEVSFAQMVWLMTRGELPSAGEARLLELTLVAAVDHGPQAPSIAAARMAASCGLALNNAMATGVNLLGDVHGGAGQQCLQVLYDLGASGQEPAELVAEYKERKAFIPGFGHRFHPRDPRRDPLIGAAQQAVAEGIISGRYVELALALESALAPIPMNIDGATATIYAELGFPVPLARGLFVLSRSVGILAHAYEQSQEPTRIKGPLPKGVLPTYTGTPPRNLT
;
A
#
# COMPACT_ATOMS: atom_id res chain seq x y z
N MET A 1 18.11 51.03 -18.29
CA MET A 1 18.06 50.63 -19.71
C MET A 1 16.87 49.68 -19.87
N THR A 2 15.62 50.17 -19.91
CA THR A 2 14.84 50.58 -21.11
C THR A 2 14.76 49.54 -22.22
N SER A 3 13.65 48.77 -22.30
CA SER A 3 12.56 48.91 -23.31
C SER A 3 11.64 47.65 -23.28
N THR A 4 10.32 47.65 -23.01
CA THR A 4 9.13 48.15 -23.77
C THR A 4 9.15 47.82 -25.27
N THR A 5 8.15 47.26 -25.99
CA THR A 5 6.80 46.67 -25.75
C THR A 5 6.38 45.95 -27.09
N PRO A 6 5.09 45.73 -27.52
CA PRO A 6 4.57 44.42 -27.93
C PRO A 6 3.99 44.38 -29.38
N GLY A 7 3.22 43.33 -29.72
CA GLY A 7 2.36 43.31 -30.91
C GLY A 7 1.09 42.47 -30.70
N ALA A 8 -0.07 43.13 -30.72
CA ALA A 8 -1.41 42.56 -30.77
C ALA A 8 -1.95 42.60 -32.22
N GLY A 9 -2.87 41.70 -32.55
CA GLY A 9 -3.62 41.73 -33.81
C GLY A 9 -5.00 41.07 -33.66
N THR A 10 -6.03 41.88 -33.88
CA THR A 10 -7.47 41.67 -33.69
C THR A 10 -8.19 41.00 -34.88
N THR A 11 -9.38 40.45 -34.58
CA THR A 11 -10.55 39.96 -35.38
C THR A 11 -11.13 41.02 -36.37
N PRO A 12 -12.31 40.90 -37.08
CA PRO A 12 -13.48 40.00 -36.98
C PRO A 12 -14.29 39.69 -38.30
N GLY A 13 -15.49 39.09 -38.18
CA GLY A 13 -16.63 39.23 -39.13
C GLY A 13 -17.07 37.92 -39.83
N GLY A 14 -18.34 37.56 -39.98
CA GLY A 14 -19.60 38.28 -39.78
C GLY A 14 -20.83 37.36 -39.84
N ALA A 15 -21.98 37.95 -39.53
CA ALA A 15 -23.28 37.34 -39.33
C ALA A 15 -24.19 37.38 -40.57
N GLY A 16 -25.27 36.60 -40.55
CA GLY A 16 -26.58 37.01 -41.06
C GLY A 16 -27.17 36.20 -42.22
N GLY A 17 -28.44 35.77 -42.05
CA GLY A 17 -29.28 35.29 -43.16
C GLY A 17 -30.54 34.56 -42.70
N ALA A 18 -31.61 35.30 -42.41
CA ALA A 18 -32.93 34.81 -42.05
C ALA A 18 -33.77 34.36 -43.27
N GLY A 19 -34.73 33.46 -43.06
CA GLY A 19 -35.81 33.15 -44.01
C GLY A 19 -36.79 32.08 -43.52
N THR A 20 -37.99 32.49 -43.14
CA THR A 20 -39.23 31.68 -43.03
C THR A 20 -40.30 32.34 -43.93
N PRO A 21 -41.52 31.79 -44.17
CA PRO A 21 -42.10 30.46 -43.85
C PRO A 21 -42.80 29.77 -45.05
N GLY A 22 -43.20 28.50 -44.89
CA GLY A 22 -44.11 27.82 -45.81
C GLY A 22 -44.85 26.67 -45.10
N VAL A 23 -46.15 26.85 -44.90
CA VAL A 23 -47.10 25.91 -44.27
C VAL A 23 -47.47 24.81 -45.27
N GLY A 24 -47.50 23.55 -44.81
CA GLY A 24 -48.08 22.43 -45.54
C GLY A 24 -48.37 21.27 -44.59
N ASP A 25 -49.62 21.16 -44.17
CA ASP A 25 -50.16 20.02 -43.44
C ASP A 25 -50.08 18.74 -44.28
N GLY A 26 -49.54 17.68 -43.71
CA GLY A 26 -49.44 16.37 -44.35
C GLY A 26 -49.19 15.28 -43.33
N ALA A 27 -50.29 14.66 -42.88
CA ALA A 27 -50.27 13.46 -42.06
C ALA A 27 -49.50 12.33 -42.76
N GLY A 28 -48.55 11.73 -42.05
CA GLY A 28 -47.80 10.56 -42.50
C GLY A 28 -46.91 10.05 -41.38
N ALA A 29 -47.46 9.19 -40.52
CA ALA A 29 -46.70 8.51 -39.48
C ALA A 29 -45.63 7.60 -40.13
N THR A 30 -44.36 8.00 -40.03
CA THR A 30 -43.22 7.12 -40.27
C THR A 30 -42.82 6.45 -38.95
N PRO A 31 -42.52 5.13 -38.95
CA PRO A 31 -42.18 4.41 -37.73
C PRO A 31 -40.90 4.99 -37.13
N GLY A 32 -40.93 5.24 -35.82
CA GLY A 32 -39.78 5.74 -35.08
C GLY A 32 -38.57 4.84 -35.30
N VAL A 33 -37.49 5.42 -35.81
CA VAL A 33 -36.15 4.89 -35.56
C VAL A 33 -35.95 5.04 -34.06
N THR A 34 -36.22 3.97 -33.31
CA THR A 34 -35.62 3.77 -31.99
C THR A 34 -34.12 3.67 -32.23
N SER A 35 -33.45 4.83 -32.19
CA SER A 35 -32.04 4.88 -31.87
C SER A 35 -31.94 4.43 -30.42
N THR A 36 -31.72 3.14 -30.24
CA THR A 36 -31.20 2.61 -28.99
C THR A 36 -29.88 3.36 -28.75
N ALA A 37 -29.87 4.26 -27.76
CA ALA A 37 -28.65 4.76 -27.15
C ALA A 37 -27.96 3.63 -26.36
N ALA A 38 -27.76 2.49 -27.00
CA ALA A 38 -26.86 1.44 -26.57
C ALA A 38 -25.48 1.87 -27.06
N GLY A 39 -24.77 2.63 -26.23
CA GLY A 39 -23.44 3.11 -26.61
C GLY A 39 -22.65 3.84 -25.54
N VAL A 40 -23.28 4.32 -24.46
CA VAL A 40 -22.57 4.98 -23.34
C VAL A 40 -22.78 4.25 -22.01
N GLY A 41 -23.97 3.67 -21.76
CA GLY A 41 -24.25 2.90 -20.55
C GLY A 41 -23.37 1.64 -20.42
N ASP A 42 -23.19 0.90 -21.51
CA ASP A 42 -22.41 -0.35 -21.53
C ASP A 42 -20.90 -0.12 -21.24
N GLY A 43 -20.37 1.02 -21.68
CA GLY A 43 -18.97 1.39 -21.41
C GLY A 43 -18.74 1.98 -20.01
N ALA A 44 -19.72 2.70 -19.45
CA ALA A 44 -19.65 3.25 -18.11
C ALA A 44 -19.76 2.14 -17.04
N ASP A 45 -20.65 1.18 -17.26
CA ASP A 45 -20.85 0.05 -16.35
C ASP A 45 -19.62 -0.88 -16.32
N TRP A 46 -18.87 -0.98 -17.42
CA TRP A 46 -17.63 -1.78 -17.51
C TRP A 46 -16.54 -1.33 -16.53
N TRP A 47 -16.48 -0.04 -16.19
CA TRP A 47 -15.51 0.54 -15.24
C TRP A 47 -16.18 1.07 -13.96
N ALA A 48 -17.37 0.55 -13.63
CA ALA A 48 -18.10 0.94 -12.43
C ALA A 48 -17.28 0.64 -11.15
N THR A 49 -17.44 1.50 -10.14
CA THR A 49 -16.78 1.34 -8.85
C THR A 49 -17.74 1.67 -7.70
N GLY A 50 -17.67 0.87 -6.64
CA GLY A 50 -18.37 1.15 -5.38
C GLY A 50 -17.55 1.96 -4.38
N ILE A 51 -16.38 2.49 -4.78
CA ILE A 51 -15.42 3.13 -3.87
C ILE A 51 -15.60 4.65 -3.83
N SER A 52 -15.74 5.28 -4.99
CA SER A 52 -15.75 6.73 -5.13
C SER A 52 -16.79 7.20 -6.14
N ASP A 53 -17.48 8.28 -5.80
CA ASP A 53 -18.39 9.01 -6.69
C ASP A 53 -17.79 10.39 -6.95
N ILE A 54 -17.38 10.64 -8.21
CA ILE A 54 -16.69 11.87 -8.61
C ILE A 54 -17.40 12.49 -9.80
N ALA A 55 -17.83 13.74 -9.63
CA ALA A 55 -18.43 14.58 -10.68
C ALA A 55 -18.03 16.05 -10.46
N PRO A 56 -18.30 16.98 -11.39
CA PRO A 56 -18.05 18.40 -11.17
C PRO A 56 -18.71 18.90 -9.87
N GLY A 57 -17.89 19.31 -8.89
CA GLY A 57 -18.36 19.75 -7.57
C GLY A 57 -18.77 18.63 -6.59
N VAL A 58 -18.55 17.36 -6.94
CA VAL A 58 -18.86 16.21 -6.10
C VAL A 58 -17.63 15.31 -5.98
N ILE A 59 -17.19 15.07 -4.75
CA ILE A 59 -16.19 14.04 -4.45
C ILE A 59 -16.70 13.32 -3.21
N ARG A 60 -17.09 12.05 -3.38
CA ARG A 60 -17.49 11.19 -2.28
C ARG A 60 -16.66 9.91 -2.26
N PHE A 61 -16.35 9.45 -1.06
CA PHE A 61 -15.72 8.17 -0.81
C PHE A 61 -16.65 7.33 0.05
N ARG A 62 -17.11 6.19 -0.48
CA ARG A 62 -18.05 5.29 0.19
C ARG A 62 -19.29 6.04 0.74
N GLY A 63 -19.78 7.03 0.00
CA GLY A 63 -20.97 7.81 0.36
C GLY A 63 -20.70 9.08 1.19
N TYR A 64 -19.53 9.25 1.79
CA TYR A 64 -19.17 10.46 2.54
C TYR A 64 -18.58 11.54 1.62
N ALA A 65 -19.01 12.78 1.77
CA ALA A 65 -18.41 13.91 1.04
C ALA A 65 -17.00 14.20 1.58
N ILE A 66 -16.05 14.50 0.69
CA ILE A 66 -14.65 14.69 1.11
C ILE A 66 -14.49 15.88 2.07
N GLU A 67 -15.28 16.93 1.91
CA GLU A 67 -15.29 18.09 2.80
C GLU A 67 -15.75 17.76 4.23
N GLU A 68 -16.52 16.67 4.43
CA GLU A 68 -16.91 16.17 5.75
C GLU A 68 -15.82 15.27 6.37
N LEU A 69 -14.99 14.64 5.54
CA LEU A 69 -13.91 13.77 6.00
C LEU A 69 -12.67 14.58 6.41
N ILE A 70 -12.37 15.66 5.70
CA ILE A 70 -11.19 16.50 5.97
C ILE A 70 -11.29 17.10 7.38
N GLY A 71 -10.35 16.76 8.24
CA GLY A 71 -10.27 17.24 9.63
C GLY A 71 -10.97 16.33 10.64
N GLU A 72 -11.85 15.43 10.19
CA GLU A 72 -12.62 14.53 11.05
C GLU A 72 -12.06 13.10 11.08
N VAL A 73 -11.41 12.64 10.00
CA VAL A 73 -10.83 11.29 9.93
C VAL A 73 -9.30 11.30 9.84
N SER A 74 -8.65 10.35 10.52
CA SER A 74 -7.23 10.10 10.39
C SER A 74 -6.90 9.41 9.06
N PHE A 75 -5.62 9.40 8.70
CA PHE A 75 -5.18 8.67 7.51
C PHE A 75 -5.44 7.16 7.63
N ALA A 76 -5.23 6.55 8.80
CA ALA A 76 -5.58 5.14 9.02
C ALA A 76 -7.08 4.87 8.88
N GLN A 77 -7.95 5.77 9.39
CA GLN A 77 -9.40 5.66 9.19
C GLN A 77 -9.77 5.77 7.70
N MET A 78 -9.13 6.68 6.96
CA MET A 78 -9.35 6.82 5.52
C MET A 78 -8.92 5.57 4.75
N VAL A 79 -7.77 4.98 5.08
CA VAL A 79 -7.31 3.70 4.51
C VAL A 79 -8.32 2.59 4.79
N TRP A 80 -8.80 2.51 6.03
CA TRP A 80 -9.83 1.55 6.41
C TRP A 80 -11.11 1.75 5.59
N LEU A 81 -11.67 2.96 5.56
CA LEU A 81 -12.88 3.29 4.79
C LEU A 81 -12.76 2.87 3.33
N MET A 82 -11.67 3.24 2.67
CA MET A 82 -11.47 2.95 1.25
C MET A 82 -11.38 1.44 0.97
N THR A 83 -10.74 0.69 1.86
CA THR A 83 -10.48 -0.74 1.69
C THR A 83 -11.56 -1.66 2.27
N ARG A 84 -12.39 -1.16 3.20
CA ARG A 84 -13.40 -1.93 3.94
C ARG A 84 -14.84 -1.46 3.74
N GLY A 85 -15.04 -0.25 3.22
CA GLY A 85 -16.37 0.30 2.91
C GLY A 85 -16.98 1.14 4.03
N GLU A 86 -16.59 0.92 5.28
CA GLU A 86 -17.12 1.62 6.47
C GLU A 86 -16.00 2.18 7.33
N LEU A 87 -16.30 3.13 8.22
CA LEU A 87 -15.33 3.63 9.20
C LEU A 87 -15.12 2.61 10.34
N PRO A 88 -13.88 2.47 10.84
CA PRO A 88 -13.61 1.67 12.04
C PRO A 88 -14.11 2.37 13.31
N SER A 89 -14.29 1.61 14.38
CA SER A 89 -14.36 2.18 15.73
C SER A 89 -13.05 2.89 16.10
N ALA A 90 -13.10 3.77 17.11
CA ALA A 90 -11.90 4.48 17.57
C ALA A 90 -10.78 3.53 18.04
N GLY A 91 -11.15 2.40 18.67
CA GLY A 91 -10.21 1.38 19.11
C GLY A 91 -9.51 0.67 17.96
N GLU A 92 -10.27 0.24 16.95
CA GLU A 92 -9.75 -0.39 15.74
C GLU A 92 -8.85 0.58 14.94
N ALA A 93 -9.28 1.83 14.81
CA ALA A 93 -8.50 2.89 14.17
C ALA A 93 -7.14 3.07 14.85
N ARG A 94 -7.13 3.11 16.19
CA ARG A 94 -5.91 3.25 16.98
C ARG A 94 -4.96 2.07 16.79
N LEU A 95 -5.48 0.83 16.77
CA LEU A 95 -4.66 -0.35 16.52
C LEU A 95 -4.04 -0.32 15.12
N LEU A 96 -4.83 0.01 14.09
CA LEU A 96 -4.32 0.12 12.73
C LEU A 96 -3.25 1.21 12.63
N GLU A 97 -3.47 2.39 13.22
CA GLU A 97 -2.51 3.50 13.23
C GLU A 97 -1.16 3.07 13.84
N LEU A 98 -1.17 2.44 15.02
CA LEU A 98 0.04 1.93 15.67
C LEU A 98 0.78 0.92 14.78
N THR A 99 0.04 0.02 14.15
CA THR A 99 0.58 -0.98 13.23
C THR A 99 1.23 -0.36 12.00
N LEU A 100 0.58 0.63 11.38
CA LEU A 100 1.13 1.35 10.24
C LEU A 100 2.41 2.11 10.66
N VAL A 101 2.38 2.87 11.76
CA VAL A 101 3.55 3.60 12.26
C VAL A 101 4.76 2.68 12.47
N ALA A 102 4.56 1.50 13.05
CA ALA A 102 5.63 0.57 13.36
C ALA A 102 6.32 -0.04 12.11
N ALA A 103 5.65 -0.03 10.95
CA ALA A 103 6.13 -0.63 9.71
C ALA A 103 6.76 0.37 8.72
N VAL A 104 6.74 1.67 9.04
CA VAL A 104 7.14 2.77 8.14
C VAL A 104 8.54 2.61 7.56
N ASP A 105 9.51 2.22 8.40
CA ASP A 105 10.91 2.15 8.00
C ASP A 105 11.64 0.96 8.66
N HIS A 106 12.74 0.53 8.02
CA HIS A 106 13.73 -0.40 8.57
C HIS A 106 15.16 -0.01 8.16
N GLY A 107 15.36 1.26 7.78
CA GLY A 107 16.65 1.84 7.44
C GLY A 107 17.15 1.47 6.03
N PRO A 108 18.26 2.09 5.61
CA PRO A 108 18.78 2.01 4.24
C PRO A 108 19.33 0.63 3.85
N GLN A 109 19.49 -0.29 4.79
CA GLN A 109 19.88 -1.68 4.53
C GLN A 109 18.74 -2.54 4.00
N ALA A 110 17.47 -2.12 4.17
CA ALA A 110 16.34 -2.82 3.60
C ALA A 110 16.41 -2.72 2.07
N PRO A 111 16.31 -3.84 1.32
CA PRO A 111 16.46 -3.83 -0.14
C PRO A 111 15.63 -2.78 -0.87
N SER A 112 14.35 -2.61 -0.49
CA SER A 112 13.46 -1.61 -1.07
C SER A 112 13.97 -0.17 -0.89
N ILE A 113 14.51 0.16 0.29
CA ILE A 113 15.00 1.50 0.60
C ILE A 113 16.36 1.72 -0.07
N ALA A 114 17.25 0.73 -0.01
CA ALA A 114 18.53 0.76 -0.71
C ALA A 114 18.34 1.03 -2.21
N ALA A 115 17.38 0.34 -2.83
CA ALA A 115 17.07 0.49 -4.25
C ALA A 115 16.48 1.87 -4.57
N ALA A 116 15.57 2.39 -3.74
CA ALA A 116 15.02 3.73 -3.92
C ALA A 116 16.08 4.83 -3.78
N ARG A 117 16.99 4.70 -2.82
CA ARG A 117 18.15 5.61 -2.68
C ARG A 117 19.07 5.51 -3.90
N MET A 118 19.38 4.29 -4.35
CA MET A 118 20.18 4.11 -5.57
C MET A 118 19.50 4.76 -6.80
N ALA A 119 18.20 4.58 -6.97
CA ALA A 119 17.42 5.20 -8.03
C ALA A 119 17.50 6.73 -7.98
N ALA A 120 17.29 7.33 -6.81
CA ALA A 120 17.43 8.77 -6.62
C ALA A 120 18.86 9.26 -6.93
N SER A 121 19.88 8.53 -6.48
CA SER A 121 21.30 8.82 -6.76
C SER A 121 21.63 8.77 -8.27
N CYS A 122 20.93 7.92 -9.03
CA CYS A 122 21.03 7.85 -10.48
C CYS A 122 20.29 8.98 -11.21
N GLY A 123 19.58 9.85 -10.49
CA GLY A 123 18.86 11.01 -11.04
C GLY A 123 17.41 10.74 -11.42
N LEU A 124 16.80 9.65 -10.94
CA LEU A 124 15.37 9.40 -11.16
C LEU A 124 14.54 10.35 -10.30
N ALA A 125 13.41 10.82 -10.87
CA ALA A 125 12.41 11.56 -10.12
C ALA A 125 11.78 10.70 -9.00
N LEU A 126 11.27 11.36 -7.95
CA LEU A 126 10.81 10.69 -6.73
C LEU A 126 9.75 9.62 -6.97
N ASN A 127 8.81 9.84 -7.90
CA ASN A 127 7.80 8.85 -8.24
C ASN A 127 8.43 7.52 -8.73
N ASN A 128 9.46 7.61 -9.58
CA ASN A 128 10.15 6.45 -10.12
C ASN A 128 11.09 5.81 -9.09
N ALA A 129 11.72 6.62 -8.22
CA ALA A 129 12.51 6.10 -7.10
C ALA A 129 11.62 5.34 -6.09
N MET A 130 10.42 5.86 -5.79
CA MET A 130 9.44 5.16 -4.98
C MET A 130 8.97 3.87 -5.63
N ALA A 131 8.55 3.91 -6.89
CA ALA A 131 8.12 2.73 -7.64
C ALA A 131 9.20 1.64 -7.65
N THR A 132 10.47 2.05 -7.77
CA THR A 132 11.62 1.13 -7.69
C THR A 132 11.66 0.43 -6.33
N GLY A 133 11.57 1.17 -5.23
CA GLY A 133 11.55 0.58 -3.89
C GLY A 133 10.33 -0.31 -3.64
N VAL A 134 9.14 0.13 -4.05
CA VAL A 134 7.88 -0.61 -3.89
C VAL A 134 7.89 -1.92 -4.67
N ASN A 135 8.43 -1.94 -5.89
CA ASN A 135 8.53 -3.14 -6.71
C ASN A 135 9.44 -4.23 -6.11
N LEU A 136 10.28 -3.88 -5.13
CA LEU A 136 11.08 -4.85 -4.37
C LEU A 136 10.31 -5.48 -3.20
N LEU A 137 9.11 -4.98 -2.86
CA LEU A 137 8.27 -5.52 -1.82
C LEU A 137 7.43 -6.69 -2.38
N GLY A 138 7.66 -7.89 -1.85
CA GLY A 138 7.07 -9.14 -2.34
C GLY A 138 7.24 -10.28 -1.33
N ASP A 139 7.19 -11.53 -1.78
CA ASP A 139 7.14 -12.69 -0.87
C ASP A 139 8.38 -12.83 0.02
N VAL A 140 9.56 -12.48 -0.49
CA VAL A 140 10.82 -12.60 0.26
C VAL A 140 11.11 -11.35 1.09
N HIS A 141 10.88 -10.16 0.53
CA HIS A 141 11.15 -8.88 1.19
C HIS A 141 9.84 -8.14 1.46
N GLY A 142 9.39 -8.14 2.72
CA GLY A 142 8.08 -7.58 3.12
C GLY A 142 6.93 -8.58 3.07
N GLY A 143 7.20 -9.85 2.79
CA GLY A 143 6.16 -10.87 2.64
C GLY A 143 5.73 -11.55 3.93
N ALA A 144 6.60 -11.56 4.94
CA ALA A 144 6.43 -12.35 6.16
C ALA A 144 5.14 -12.02 6.94
N GLY A 145 4.72 -10.74 6.98
CA GLY A 145 3.49 -10.34 7.67
C GLY A 145 2.24 -11.01 7.10
N GLN A 146 2.07 -10.99 5.77
CA GLN A 146 0.95 -11.68 5.11
C GLN A 146 1.01 -13.20 5.32
N GLN A 147 2.21 -13.80 5.24
CA GLN A 147 2.37 -15.23 5.44
C GLN A 147 2.05 -15.63 6.89
N CYS A 148 2.45 -14.82 7.87
CA CYS A 148 2.10 -15.01 9.28
C CYS A 148 0.60 -14.87 9.52
N LEU A 149 -0.05 -13.89 8.90
CA LEU A 149 -1.50 -13.73 8.98
C LEU A 149 -2.25 -14.96 8.43
N GLN A 150 -1.79 -15.52 7.31
CA GLN A 150 -2.35 -16.77 6.77
C GLN A 150 -2.22 -17.92 7.78
N VAL A 151 -1.04 -18.09 8.39
CA VAL A 151 -0.81 -19.11 9.43
C VAL A 151 -1.76 -18.93 10.62
N LEU A 152 -1.96 -17.69 11.09
CA LEU A 152 -2.86 -17.41 12.22
C LEU A 152 -4.32 -17.74 11.87
N TYR A 153 -4.77 -17.40 10.67
CA TYR A 153 -6.12 -17.75 10.21
C TYR A 153 -6.31 -19.26 10.06
N ASP A 154 -5.32 -19.97 9.50
CA ASP A 154 -5.37 -21.42 9.32
C ASP A 154 -5.43 -22.14 10.67
N LEU A 155 -4.59 -21.74 11.63
CA LEU A 155 -4.64 -22.24 13.01
C LEU A 155 -5.99 -21.97 13.67
N GLY A 156 -6.49 -20.74 13.52
CA GLY A 156 -7.80 -20.38 14.04
C GLY A 156 -8.89 -21.29 13.46
N ALA A 157 -8.89 -21.51 12.15
CA ALA A 157 -9.92 -22.31 11.47
C ALA A 157 -9.83 -23.81 11.78
N SER A 158 -8.61 -24.36 11.88
CA SER A 158 -8.41 -25.80 12.14
C SER A 158 -8.59 -26.18 13.60
N GLY A 159 -8.35 -25.25 14.53
CA GLY A 159 -8.27 -25.55 15.96
C GLY A 159 -7.04 -26.37 16.34
N GLN A 160 -6.04 -26.47 15.45
CA GLN A 160 -4.78 -27.12 15.73
C GLN A 160 -4.03 -26.42 16.85
N GLU A 161 -3.39 -27.20 17.74
CA GLU A 161 -2.56 -26.64 18.80
C GLU A 161 -1.28 -26.00 18.22
N PRO A 162 -0.91 -24.77 18.64
CA PRO A 162 0.30 -24.09 18.16
C PRO A 162 1.59 -24.92 18.24
N ALA A 163 1.74 -25.76 19.27
CA ALA A 163 2.89 -26.64 19.44
C ALA A 163 2.99 -27.72 18.34
N GLU A 164 1.86 -28.21 17.84
CA GLU A 164 1.82 -29.20 16.76
C GLU A 164 2.29 -28.56 15.45
N LEU A 165 1.79 -27.36 15.12
CA LEU A 165 2.25 -26.61 13.94
C LEU A 165 3.77 -26.36 14.00
N VAL A 166 4.29 -25.99 15.17
CA VAL A 166 5.73 -25.81 15.37
C VAL A 166 6.51 -27.10 15.10
N ALA A 167 5.99 -28.26 15.54
CA ALA A 167 6.61 -29.55 15.26
C ALA A 167 6.66 -29.85 13.74
N GLU A 168 5.58 -29.57 13.02
CA GLU A 168 5.54 -29.78 11.56
C GLU A 168 6.53 -28.89 10.80
N TYR A 169 6.66 -27.62 11.18
CA TYR A 169 7.65 -26.72 10.55
C TYR A 169 9.08 -27.18 10.84
N LYS A 170 9.35 -27.68 12.05
CA LYS A 170 10.64 -28.26 12.42
C LYS A 170 10.97 -29.49 11.58
N GLU A 171 10.02 -30.41 11.38
CA GLU A 171 10.19 -31.59 10.54
C GLU A 171 10.51 -31.21 9.09
N ARG A 172 9.78 -30.22 8.57
CA ARG A 172 9.98 -29.66 7.22
C ARG A 172 11.26 -28.81 7.09
N LYS A 173 11.99 -28.56 8.19
CA LYS A 173 13.13 -27.63 8.26
C LYS A 173 12.78 -26.24 7.70
N ALA A 174 11.55 -25.80 7.94
CA ALA A 174 11.01 -24.53 7.49
C ALA A 174 10.90 -23.54 8.65
N PHE A 175 10.93 -22.24 8.32
CA PHE A 175 10.73 -21.17 9.29
C PHE A 175 9.25 -20.79 9.37
N ILE A 176 8.76 -20.51 10.58
CA ILE A 176 7.43 -19.91 10.75
C ILE A 176 7.54 -18.40 10.51
N PRO A 177 6.80 -17.84 9.53
CA PRO A 177 6.82 -16.41 9.25
C PRO A 177 6.35 -15.59 10.45
N GLY A 178 6.92 -14.39 10.64
CA GLY A 178 6.60 -13.50 11.77
C GLY A 178 7.40 -13.77 13.06
N PHE A 179 8.31 -14.74 13.04
CA PHE A 179 9.15 -15.09 14.18
C PHE A 179 10.63 -15.13 13.82
N GLY A 180 11.47 -14.74 14.77
CA GLY A 180 12.90 -14.60 14.61
C GLY A 180 13.29 -13.31 13.89
N HIS A 181 14.50 -12.81 14.17
CA HIS A 181 15.03 -11.62 13.52
C HIS A 181 16.54 -11.74 13.38
N ARG A 182 17.08 -11.30 12.23
CA ARG A 182 18.53 -11.33 11.97
C ARG A 182 19.31 -10.36 12.86
N PHE A 183 18.70 -9.23 13.23
CA PHE A 183 19.38 -8.13 13.92
C PHE A 183 18.97 -7.94 15.38
N HIS A 184 17.74 -8.33 15.75
CA HIS A 184 17.14 -7.96 17.03
C HIS A 184 16.90 -9.23 17.84
N PRO A 185 17.59 -9.42 18.99
CA PRO A 185 17.29 -10.52 19.90
C PRO A 185 15.85 -10.49 20.41
N ARG A 186 15.24 -9.30 20.44
CA ARG A 186 13.82 -9.05 20.64
C ARG A 186 13.47 -7.78 19.88
N ASP A 187 12.43 -7.81 19.04
CA ASP A 187 12.05 -6.64 18.25
C ASP A 187 11.46 -5.56 19.18
N PRO A 188 12.00 -4.33 19.21
CA PRO A 188 11.54 -3.28 20.13
C PRO A 188 10.10 -2.83 19.87
N ARG A 189 9.54 -3.15 18.70
CA ARG A 189 8.16 -2.79 18.35
C ARG A 189 7.14 -3.84 18.78
N ARG A 190 7.59 -5.08 19.02
CA ARG A 190 6.71 -6.19 19.41
C ARG A 190 5.95 -5.87 20.69
N ASP A 191 6.65 -5.47 21.75
CA ASP A 191 6.04 -5.27 23.07
C ASP A 191 5.00 -4.14 23.10
N PRO A 192 5.27 -2.94 22.52
CA PRO A 192 4.25 -1.90 22.40
C PRO A 192 3.00 -2.33 21.61
N LEU A 193 3.19 -3.06 20.50
CA LEU A 193 2.06 -3.50 19.65
C LEU A 193 1.22 -4.57 20.34
N ILE A 194 1.86 -5.62 20.88
CA ILE A 194 1.16 -6.68 21.58
C ILE A 194 0.51 -6.16 22.86
N GLY A 195 1.17 -5.27 23.59
CA GLY A 195 0.58 -4.61 24.76
C GLY A 195 -0.67 -3.79 24.40
N ALA A 196 -0.64 -3.04 23.30
CA ALA A 196 -1.80 -2.32 22.81
C ALA A 196 -2.96 -3.25 22.40
N ALA A 197 -2.64 -4.38 21.75
CA ALA A 197 -3.63 -5.39 21.41
C ALA A 197 -4.26 -6.01 22.68
N GLN A 198 -3.46 -6.41 23.66
CA GLN A 198 -3.96 -6.95 24.94
C GLN A 198 -4.84 -5.95 25.69
N GLN A 199 -4.47 -4.66 25.68
CA GLN A 199 -5.31 -3.61 26.24
C GLN A 199 -6.66 -3.51 25.51
N ALA A 200 -6.66 -3.59 24.18
CA ALA A 200 -7.87 -3.57 23.37
C ALA A 200 -8.77 -4.80 23.61
N VAL A 201 -8.19 -5.96 23.94
CA VAL A 201 -8.93 -7.14 24.42
C VAL A 201 -9.61 -6.85 25.76
N ALA A 202 -8.89 -6.27 26.72
CA ALA A 202 -9.44 -5.91 28.02
C ALA A 202 -10.57 -4.87 27.94
N GLU A 203 -10.52 -4.00 26.92
CA GLU A 203 -11.56 -3.01 26.61
C GLU A 203 -12.71 -3.57 25.76
N GLY A 204 -12.64 -4.83 25.31
CA GLY A 204 -13.66 -5.47 24.49
C GLY A 204 -13.74 -4.95 23.05
N ILE A 205 -12.69 -4.29 22.55
CA ILE A 205 -12.60 -3.75 21.18
C ILE A 205 -12.34 -4.89 20.18
N ILE A 206 -11.51 -5.86 20.57
CA ILE A 206 -11.16 -7.03 19.76
C ILE A 206 -11.32 -8.32 20.58
N SER A 207 -11.40 -9.45 19.90
CA SER A 207 -11.71 -10.75 20.53
C SER A 207 -10.57 -11.29 21.40
N GLY A 208 -9.32 -11.04 21.00
CA GLY A 208 -8.12 -11.60 21.63
C GLY A 208 -7.75 -13.00 21.16
N ARG A 209 -8.59 -13.64 20.35
CA ARG A 209 -8.36 -15.00 19.83
C ARG A 209 -7.01 -15.14 19.13
N TYR A 210 -6.68 -14.21 18.23
CA TYR A 210 -5.44 -14.25 17.47
C TYR A 210 -4.24 -13.75 18.28
N VAL A 211 -4.47 -12.85 19.26
CA VAL A 211 -3.44 -12.50 20.26
C VAL A 211 -3.01 -13.73 21.04
N GLU A 212 -3.96 -14.53 21.53
CA GLU A 212 -3.69 -15.77 22.26
C GLU A 212 -2.93 -16.78 21.40
N LEU A 213 -3.38 -17.03 20.16
CA LEU A 213 -2.70 -17.93 19.23
C LEU A 213 -1.27 -17.49 18.92
N ALA A 214 -1.05 -16.19 18.65
CA ALA A 214 0.26 -15.67 18.33
C ALA A 214 1.24 -15.76 19.51
N LEU A 215 0.77 -15.53 20.74
CA LEU A 215 1.56 -15.69 21.97
C LEU A 215 1.86 -17.16 22.28
N ALA A 216 0.90 -18.06 22.06
CA ALA A 216 1.10 -19.49 22.22
C ALA A 216 2.11 -20.04 21.19
N LEU A 217 2.06 -19.56 19.94
CA LEU A 217 3.10 -19.83 18.94
C LEU A 217 4.48 -19.33 19.37
N GLU A 218 4.59 -18.09 19.86
CA GLU A 218 5.86 -17.55 20.38
C GLU A 218 6.42 -18.42 21.50
N SER A 219 5.55 -18.86 22.43
CA SER A 219 5.93 -19.73 23.54
C SER A 219 6.40 -21.11 23.05
N ALA A 220 5.73 -21.72 22.08
CA ALA A 220 6.11 -23.01 21.52
C ALA A 220 7.41 -22.93 20.69
N LEU A 221 7.74 -21.76 20.15
CA LEU A 221 8.95 -21.47 19.39
C LEU A 221 10.15 -21.06 20.26
N ALA A 222 9.98 -20.90 21.57
CA ALA A 222 11.02 -20.40 22.45
C ALA A 222 12.38 -21.13 22.23
N PRO A 223 13.52 -20.39 22.18
CA PRO A 223 13.67 -18.97 22.50
C PRO A 223 13.48 -18.01 21.29
N ILE A 224 12.85 -18.43 20.19
CA ILE A 224 12.68 -17.59 18.99
C ILE A 224 11.54 -16.58 19.22
N PRO A 225 11.83 -15.26 19.28
CA PRO A 225 10.82 -14.26 19.60
C PRO A 225 9.95 -13.90 18.39
N MET A 226 8.78 -13.35 18.65
CA MET A 226 7.97 -12.68 17.63
C MET A 226 8.68 -11.40 17.14
N ASN A 227 8.67 -11.17 15.83
CA ASN A 227 9.20 -9.94 15.23
C ASN A 227 8.06 -8.97 14.87
N ILE A 228 8.39 -7.82 14.28
CA ILE A 228 7.38 -6.85 13.84
C ILE A 228 6.33 -7.44 12.89
N ASP A 229 6.71 -8.33 11.98
CA ASP A 229 5.79 -8.93 11.00
C ASP A 229 4.75 -9.82 11.70
N GLY A 230 5.18 -10.57 12.74
CA GLY A 230 4.27 -11.35 13.57
C GLY A 230 3.33 -10.48 14.40
N ALA A 231 3.86 -9.41 15.00
CA ALA A 231 3.05 -8.48 15.82
C ALA A 231 2.00 -7.74 14.97
N THR A 232 2.38 -7.26 13.79
CA THR A 232 1.45 -6.61 12.86
C THR A 232 0.44 -7.60 12.28
N ALA A 233 0.85 -8.81 11.91
CA ALA A 233 -0.06 -9.87 11.46
C ALA A 233 -1.10 -10.22 12.52
N THR A 234 -0.70 -10.29 13.80
CA THR A 234 -1.60 -10.55 14.93
C THR A 234 -2.70 -9.48 15.01
N ILE A 235 -2.33 -8.21 14.92
CA ILE A 235 -3.29 -7.10 14.94
C ILE A 235 -4.18 -7.12 13.70
N TYR A 236 -3.62 -7.36 12.51
CA TYR A 236 -4.42 -7.48 11.29
C TYR A 236 -5.43 -8.63 11.35
N ALA A 237 -5.08 -9.74 12.02
CA ALA A 237 -5.99 -10.87 12.24
C ALA A 237 -7.15 -10.48 13.16
N GLU A 238 -6.89 -9.79 14.27
CA GLU A 238 -7.92 -9.30 15.19
C GLU A 238 -8.85 -8.28 14.54
N LEU A 239 -8.31 -7.41 13.68
CA LEU A 239 -9.07 -6.43 12.92
C LEU A 239 -9.79 -7.04 11.70
N GLY A 240 -9.60 -8.35 11.45
CA GLY A 240 -10.29 -9.08 10.39
C GLY A 240 -9.89 -8.65 8.98
N PHE A 241 -8.64 -8.23 8.75
CA PHE A 241 -8.15 -7.88 7.43
C PHE A 241 -7.97 -9.12 6.54
N PRO A 242 -8.38 -9.09 5.27
CA PRO A 242 -8.04 -10.12 4.30
C PRO A 242 -6.52 -10.27 4.13
N VAL A 243 -6.06 -11.52 3.98
CA VAL A 243 -4.63 -11.86 3.87
C VAL A 243 -3.89 -11.02 2.81
N PRO A 244 -4.37 -10.89 1.55
CA PRO A 244 -3.68 -10.08 0.55
C PRO A 244 -3.65 -8.58 0.89
N LEU A 245 -4.68 -8.08 1.57
CA LEU A 245 -4.78 -6.66 1.93
C LEU A 245 -3.75 -6.28 3.00
N ALA A 246 -3.40 -7.19 3.93
CA ALA A 246 -2.37 -6.94 4.93
C ALA A 246 -1.01 -6.60 4.29
N ARG A 247 -0.68 -7.20 3.14
CA ARG A 247 0.52 -6.80 2.39
C ARG A 247 0.38 -5.42 1.77
N GLY A 248 -0.79 -5.08 1.24
CA GLY A 248 -1.08 -3.72 0.77
C GLY A 248 -0.86 -2.68 1.85
N LEU A 249 -1.33 -2.93 3.07
CA LEU A 249 -1.12 -2.04 4.23
C LEU A 249 0.37 -1.91 4.59
N PHE A 250 1.11 -3.01 4.60
CA PHE A 250 2.57 -2.97 4.81
C PHE A 250 3.28 -2.15 3.72
N VAL A 251 2.92 -2.35 2.44
CA VAL A 251 3.49 -1.61 1.31
C VAL A 251 3.17 -0.12 1.42
N LEU A 252 1.93 0.24 1.76
CA LEU A 252 1.52 1.62 1.98
C LEU A 252 2.37 2.28 3.07
N SER A 253 2.49 1.61 4.22
CA SER A 253 3.32 2.09 5.33
C SER A 253 4.78 2.24 4.92
N ARG A 254 5.38 1.21 4.31
CA ARG A 254 6.80 1.21 3.90
C ARG A 254 7.10 2.25 2.83
N SER A 255 6.10 2.65 2.04
CA SER A 255 6.24 3.70 1.02
C SER A 255 6.61 5.05 1.62
N VAL A 256 6.22 5.32 2.87
CA VAL A 256 6.61 6.55 3.59
C VAL A 256 8.13 6.59 3.79
N GLY A 257 8.72 5.50 4.30
CA GLY A 257 10.18 5.40 4.45
C GLY A 257 10.90 5.45 3.10
N ILE A 258 10.41 4.73 2.10
CA ILE A 258 10.96 4.74 0.74
C ILE A 258 11.00 6.17 0.18
N LEU A 259 9.91 6.92 0.30
CA LEU A 259 9.83 8.31 -0.13
C LEU A 259 10.83 9.20 0.61
N ALA A 260 10.86 9.11 1.94
CA ALA A 260 11.74 9.94 2.78
C ALA A 260 13.22 9.74 2.42
N HIS A 261 13.65 8.49 2.28
CA HIS A 261 15.03 8.14 1.92
C HIS A 261 15.37 8.53 0.47
N ALA A 262 14.44 8.37 -0.47
CA ALA A 262 14.64 8.82 -1.85
C ALA A 262 14.76 10.36 -1.92
N TYR A 263 13.94 11.07 -1.16
CA TYR A 263 13.98 12.52 -1.08
C TYR A 263 15.27 13.02 -0.45
N GLU A 264 15.68 12.47 0.69
CA GLU A 264 16.99 12.75 1.30
C GLU A 264 18.11 12.57 0.26
N GLN A 265 18.17 11.41 -0.39
CA GLN A 265 19.21 11.10 -1.35
C GLN A 265 19.20 12.01 -2.59
N SER A 266 18.03 12.58 -2.95
CA SER A 266 17.92 13.55 -4.05
C SER A 266 18.57 14.90 -3.73
N GLN A 267 18.73 15.23 -2.44
CA GLN A 267 19.37 16.47 -1.98
C GLN A 267 20.88 16.30 -1.77
N GLU A 268 21.39 15.07 -1.81
CA GLU A 268 22.80 14.79 -1.58
C GLU A 268 23.67 15.18 -2.78
N PRO A 269 24.74 15.98 -2.57
CA PRO A 269 25.68 16.32 -3.65
C PRO A 269 26.52 15.12 -4.08
N THR A 270 26.65 14.11 -3.20
CA THR A 270 27.45 12.90 -3.46
C THR A 270 26.56 11.76 -3.92
N ARG A 271 26.84 11.24 -5.12
CA ARG A 271 26.17 10.06 -5.66
C ARG A 271 26.70 8.78 -5.03
N ILE A 272 25.81 7.85 -4.72
CA ILE A 272 26.11 6.44 -4.54
C ILE A 272 26.56 5.89 -5.90
N LYS A 273 27.85 5.61 -6.07
CA LYS A 273 28.44 5.10 -7.33
C LYS A 273 28.51 3.56 -7.40
N GLY A 274 28.05 2.88 -6.36
CA GLY A 274 28.04 1.43 -6.24
C GLY A 274 27.77 1.00 -4.79
N PRO A 275 27.40 -0.26 -4.56
CA PRO A 275 27.09 -0.78 -3.23
C PRO A 275 28.34 -1.02 -2.36
N LEU A 276 29.55 -0.83 -2.92
CA LEU A 276 30.83 -1.08 -2.24
C LEU A 276 31.62 0.23 -2.06
N PRO A 277 32.36 0.39 -0.94
CA PRO A 277 33.29 1.49 -0.76
C PRO A 277 34.38 1.51 -1.84
N LYS A 278 34.98 2.69 -2.04
CA LYS A 278 36.16 2.82 -2.90
C LYS A 278 37.28 1.91 -2.41
N GLY A 279 37.87 1.13 -3.31
CA GLY A 279 38.95 0.18 -3.00
C GLY A 279 38.48 -1.23 -2.65
N VAL A 280 37.17 -1.43 -2.41
CA VAL A 280 36.58 -2.76 -2.28
C VAL A 280 36.04 -3.17 -3.64
N LEU A 281 36.66 -4.19 -4.25
CA LEU A 281 36.19 -4.77 -5.50
C LEU A 281 35.43 -6.07 -5.20
N PRO A 282 34.39 -6.40 -5.99
CA PRO A 282 33.76 -7.70 -5.88
C PRO A 282 34.76 -8.80 -6.23
N THR A 283 34.74 -9.91 -5.48
CA THR A 283 35.55 -11.09 -5.81
C THR A 283 35.03 -11.70 -7.11
N TYR A 284 35.88 -11.77 -8.13
CA TYR A 284 35.56 -12.46 -9.37
C TYR A 284 35.80 -13.96 -9.20
N THR A 285 34.72 -14.76 -9.27
CA THR A 285 34.76 -16.23 -9.15
C THR A 285 34.63 -16.93 -10.50
N GLY A 286 34.71 -16.18 -11.61
CA GLY A 286 34.61 -16.71 -12.96
C GLY A 286 35.92 -17.32 -13.46
N THR A 287 35.97 -17.59 -14.76
CA THR A 287 37.17 -18.21 -15.36
C THR A 287 38.35 -17.24 -15.37
N PRO A 288 39.60 -17.70 -15.11
CA PRO A 288 40.80 -16.89 -15.23
C PRO A 288 40.94 -16.21 -16.61
N PRO A 289 41.79 -15.17 -16.72
CA PRO A 289 42.05 -14.50 -18.00
C PRO A 289 42.40 -15.48 -19.11
N ARG A 290 41.74 -15.31 -20.27
CA ARG A 290 41.93 -16.11 -21.48
C ARG A 290 42.21 -15.18 -22.66
N ASN A 291 43.05 -15.62 -23.59
CA ASN A 291 43.35 -14.86 -24.80
C ASN A 291 42.29 -15.13 -25.87
N LEU A 292 41.85 -14.08 -26.57
CA LEU A 292 41.11 -14.22 -27.82
C LEU A 292 42.12 -14.63 -28.89
N THR A 293 42.01 -15.86 -29.40
CA THR A 293 42.73 -16.35 -30.58
C THR A 293 42.07 -15.86 -31.86
#